data_AF-A0AAJ6NDB8-F1
#
_entry.id   AF-A0AAJ6NDB8-F1
#
_cell.length_a   1.000
_cell.length_b   1.000
_cell.length_c   1.000
_cell.angle_alpha   90.00
_cell.angle_beta   90.00
_cell.angle_gamma   90.00
#
_symmetry.space_group_name_H-M   'P 1'
#
loop_
_entity.id
_entity.type
_entity.pdbx_description
1 polymer ?
#
loop_
_entity_poly.entity_id
_entity_poly.type
_entity_poly.pdbx_seq_one_letter_code
_entity_poly.pdbx_strand_id
1 'polypeptide(L)'
;MGHNVVALITKQKPIKEKLEFIEMPNFVEKGFYIIPLNACHSIYLEKKWGIYLEEDEEYFGGLGNIIYLKTIEKIAIEIGITDYALIGTDYFGGIGSQAAKVYKNSKQITIKNAKNYDENCLVGVDINSTLRAIGVIKERNKDEFDTINLSHYRCFEKYYEKYEKYCEE
;
A
#
# COMPACT_ATOMS: atom_id res chain seq x y z
N MET A 1 -6.02 8.72 -18.32
CA MET A 1 -5.82 7.45 -17.58
C MET A 1 -5.13 7.79 -16.28
N GLY A 2 -5.83 7.61 -15.16
CA GLY A 2 -5.25 7.86 -13.85
C GLY A 2 -4.31 6.74 -13.41
N HIS A 3 -3.43 7.03 -12.46
CA HIS A 3 -2.62 6.07 -11.73
C HIS A 3 -3.07 6.09 -10.27
N ASN A 4 -3.76 5.05 -9.82
CA ASN A 4 -4.11 4.87 -8.42
C ASN A 4 -3.47 3.56 -7.94
N VAL A 5 -2.39 3.70 -7.18
CA VAL A 5 -1.62 2.56 -6.66
C VAL A 5 -1.55 2.72 -5.16
N VAL A 6 -2.17 1.79 -4.43
CA VAL A 6 -1.99 1.64 -2.99
C VAL A 6 -1.46 0.22 -2.75
N ALA A 7 -0.32 0.09 -2.05
CA ALA A 7 0.35 -1.20 -1.88
C ALA A 7 1.27 -1.26 -0.66
N LEU A 8 1.48 -2.48 -0.17
CA LEU A 8 2.58 -2.80 0.74
C LEU A 8 3.78 -3.30 -0.06
N ILE A 9 4.96 -2.77 0.24
CA ILE A 9 6.24 -3.17 -0.35
C ILE A 9 7.13 -3.72 0.76
N THR A 10 7.66 -4.93 0.59
CA THR A 10 8.51 -5.56 1.62
C THR A 10 9.55 -6.51 1.05
N LYS A 11 10.65 -6.71 1.78
CA LYS A 11 11.60 -7.82 1.51
C LYS A 11 11.20 -9.12 2.21
N GLN A 12 10.34 -9.04 3.23
CA GLN A 12 9.88 -10.21 3.96
C GLN A 12 8.94 -11.00 3.07
N LYS A 13 9.18 -12.31 2.95
CA LYS A 13 8.31 -13.21 2.20
C LYS A 13 6.98 -13.36 2.95
N PRO A 14 5.85 -12.91 2.41
CA PRO A 14 4.56 -13.10 3.05
C PRO A 14 4.19 -14.59 3.07
N ILE A 15 3.39 -15.00 4.05
CA ILE A 15 2.90 -16.37 4.19
C ILE A 15 1.90 -16.64 3.05
N LYS A 16 2.24 -17.57 2.15
CA LYS A 16 1.49 -17.83 0.91
C LYS A 16 0.05 -18.26 1.20
N GLU A 17 -0.13 -19.19 2.13
CA GLU A 17 -1.43 -19.73 2.51
C GLU A 17 -2.34 -18.64 3.09
N LYS A 18 -1.73 -17.62 3.74
CA LYS A 18 -2.45 -16.48 4.29
C LYS A 18 -2.89 -15.50 3.21
N LEU A 19 -2.02 -15.21 2.24
CA LEU A 19 -2.39 -14.43 1.05
C LEU A 19 -3.53 -15.10 0.27
N GLU A 20 -3.49 -16.42 0.10
CA GLU A 20 -4.56 -17.18 -0.55
C GLU A 20 -5.86 -17.13 0.27
N PHE A 21 -5.79 -17.27 1.60
CA PHE A 21 -6.94 -17.22 2.50
C PHE A 21 -7.67 -15.87 2.50
N ILE A 22 -6.93 -14.78 2.37
CA ILE A 22 -7.48 -13.41 2.26
C ILE A 22 -7.64 -12.98 0.80
N GLU A 23 -7.35 -13.87 -0.14
CA GLU A 23 -7.55 -13.71 -1.58
C GLU A 23 -6.82 -12.49 -2.17
N MET A 24 -5.58 -12.24 -1.70
CA MET A 24 -4.75 -11.11 -2.17
C MET A 24 -3.71 -11.55 -3.21
N PRO A 25 -3.60 -10.85 -4.35
CA PRO A 25 -2.46 -10.99 -5.23
C PRO A 25 -1.17 -10.53 -4.55
N ASN A 26 -0.05 -11.05 -5.03
CA ASN A 26 1.26 -10.49 -4.74
C ASN A 26 2.14 -10.62 -6.00
N PHE A 27 3.05 -9.68 -6.17
CA PHE A 27 4.05 -9.68 -7.23
C PHE A 27 5.44 -9.63 -6.60
N VAL A 28 6.43 -10.15 -7.31
CA VAL A 28 7.82 -10.11 -6.86
C VAL A 28 8.65 -9.38 -7.89
N GLU A 29 9.18 -8.22 -7.49
CA GLU A 29 10.03 -7.38 -8.34
C GLU A 29 11.36 -7.17 -7.64
N LYS A 30 12.46 -7.60 -8.27
CA LYS A 30 13.83 -7.31 -7.80
C LYS A 30 14.08 -7.68 -6.32
N GLY A 31 13.44 -8.75 -5.84
CA GLY A 31 13.57 -9.24 -4.47
C GLY A 31 12.63 -8.56 -3.45
N PHE A 32 11.68 -7.75 -3.91
CA PHE A 32 10.62 -7.15 -3.10
C PHE A 32 9.27 -7.73 -3.48
N TYR A 33 8.44 -8.00 -2.46
CA TYR A 33 7.04 -8.34 -2.63
C TYR A 33 6.22 -7.05 -2.70
N ILE A 34 5.39 -6.96 -3.73
CA ILE A 34 4.40 -5.90 -3.95
C ILE A 34 3.04 -6.51 -3.71
N ILE A 35 2.34 -6.00 -2.69
CA ILE A 35 1.06 -6.53 -2.24
C ILE A 35 0.04 -5.40 -2.43
N PRO A 36 -0.75 -5.44 -3.51
CA PRO A 36 -1.79 -4.46 -3.78
C PRO A 36 -2.78 -4.33 -2.63
N LEU A 37 -3.35 -3.15 -2.48
CA LEU A 37 -4.45 -2.88 -1.57
C LEU A 37 -5.62 -2.24 -2.34
N ASN A 38 -6.84 -2.61 -1.94
CA ASN A 38 -8.07 -2.11 -2.55
C ASN A 38 -9.14 -1.88 -1.48
N ALA A 39 -9.89 -0.77 -1.59
CA ALA A 39 -10.92 -0.37 -0.64
C ALA A 39 -12.09 -1.37 -0.54
N CYS A 40 -12.60 -1.87 -1.66
CA CYS A 40 -13.73 -2.81 -1.61
C CYS A 40 -13.31 -4.17 -1.03
N HIS A 41 -12.09 -4.59 -1.33
CA HIS A 41 -11.49 -5.76 -0.69
C HIS A 41 -11.24 -5.56 0.81
N SER A 42 -10.84 -4.35 1.24
CA SER A 42 -10.66 -4.06 2.66
C SER A 42 -11.98 -4.11 3.43
N ILE A 43 -13.07 -3.58 2.87
CA ILE A 43 -14.42 -3.68 3.46
C ILE A 43 -14.87 -5.14 3.60
N TYR A 44 -14.61 -5.97 2.57
CA TYR A 44 -14.85 -7.40 2.66
C TYR A 44 -14.08 -8.05 3.83
N LEU A 45 -12.80 -7.71 3.98
CA LEU A 45 -11.96 -8.26 5.05
C LEU A 45 -12.38 -7.77 6.43
N GLU A 46 -12.78 -6.50 6.56
CA GLU A 46 -13.32 -5.93 7.79
C GLU A 46 -14.57 -6.70 8.24
N LYS A 47 -15.52 -6.93 7.32
CA LYS A 47 -16.69 -7.80 7.56
C LYS A 47 -16.28 -9.22 7.93
N LYS A 48 -15.32 -9.83 7.22
CA LYS A 48 -14.83 -11.20 7.45
C LYS A 48 -14.15 -11.36 8.82
N TRP A 49 -13.46 -10.33 9.29
CA TRP A 49 -12.72 -10.34 10.55
C TRP A 49 -13.51 -9.76 11.74
N GLY A 50 -14.70 -9.19 11.50
CA GLY A 50 -15.46 -8.49 12.53
C GLY A 50 -14.73 -7.26 13.07
N ILE A 51 -14.05 -6.52 12.19
CA ILE A 51 -13.41 -5.25 12.55
C ILE A 51 -14.50 -4.18 12.62
N TYR A 52 -14.53 -3.46 13.74
CA TYR A 52 -15.34 -2.26 13.92
C TYR A 52 -14.43 -1.05 13.85
N LEU A 53 -14.79 -0.11 12.98
CA LEU A 53 -14.07 1.12 12.72
C LEU A 53 -14.85 2.29 13.32
N GLU A 54 -14.13 3.15 14.03
CA GLU A 54 -14.67 4.38 14.60
C GLU A 54 -14.57 5.54 13.57
N GLU A 55 -15.34 6.61 13.78
CA GLU A 55 -15.42 7.73 12.81
C GLU A 55 -14.08 8.46 12.61
N ASP A 56 -13.17 8.41 13.60
CA ASP A 56 -11.87 9.08 13.61
C ASP A 56 -10.69 8.14 13.31
N GLU A 57 -10.96 6.90 12.89
CA GLU A 57 -9.91 5.96 12.50
C GLU A 57 -9.07 6.51 11.34
N GLU A 58 -7.74 6.45 11.50
CA GLU A 58 -6.82 6.90 10.47
C GLU A 58 -6.95 6.05 9.19
N TYR A 59 -6.80 6.71 8.05
CA TYR A 59 -6.86 6.09 6.74
C TYR A 59 -5.67 6.49 5.88
N PHE A 60 -5.51 5.76 4.79
CA PHE A 60 -4.48 6.01 3.80
C PHE A 60 -4.96 5.54 2.43
N GLY A 61 -4.76 6.38 1.41
CA GLY A 61 -5.04 6.03 0.02
C GLY A 61 -5.38 7.23 -0.83
N GLY A 62 -5.37 7.04 -2.14
CA GLY A 62 -5.80 8.05 -3.11
C GLY A 62 -7.33 8.12 -3.24
N LEU A 63 -7.85 9.13 -3.94
CA LEU A 63 -9.28 9.24 -4.21
C LEU A 63 -9.80 7.95 -4.89
N GLY A 64 -10.91 7.41 -4.38
CA GLY A 64 -11.50 6.16 -4.84
C GLY A 64 -10.85 4.88 -4.30
N ASN A 65 -9.76 4.96 -3.54
CA ASN A 65 -9.10 3.80 -2.94
C ASN A 65 -8.52 4.11 -1.54
N ILE A 66 -9.39 4.62 -0.66
CA ILE A 66 -9.06 4.98 0.72
C ILE A 66 -9.28 3.76 1.62
N ILE A 67 -8.31 3.43 2.47
CA ILE A 67 -8.33 2.23 3.31
C ILE A 67 -7.90 2.61 4.74
N TYR A 68 -8.60 2.10 5.74
CA TYR A 68 -8.24 2.33 7.14
C TYR A 68 -6.89 1.69 7.49
N LEU A 69 -6.03 2.44 8.18
CA LEU A 69 -4.70 1.97 8.59
C LEU A 69 -4.79 0.73 9.46
N LYS A 70 -5.77 0.66 10.36
CA LYS A 70 -6.04 -0.53 11.18
C LYS A 70 -6.25 -1.79 10.35
N THR A 71 -6.97 -1.68 9.23
CA THR A 71 -7.18 -2.79 8.29
C THR A 71 -5.89 -3.14 7.56
N ILE A 72 -5.13 -2.15 7.11
CA ILE A 72 -3.81 -2.35 6.46
C ILE A 72 -2.84 -3.07 7.40
N GLU A 73 -2.76 -2.64 8.65
CA GLU A 73 -1.90 -3.23 9.68
C GLU A 73 -2.34 -4.66 10.01
N LYS A 74 -3.65 -4.92 10.09
CA LYS A 74 -4.18 -6.29 10.26
C LYS A 74 -3.82 -7.19 9.08
N ILE A 75 -3.88 -6.68 7.84
CA ILE A 75 -3.43 -7.41 6.64
C ILE A 75 -1.95 -7.76 6.77
N ALA A 76 -1.09 -6.82 7.12
CA ALA A 76 0.35 -7.05 7.30
C ALA A 76 0.63 -8.13 8.36
N ILE A 77 -0.07 -8.08 9.50
CA ILE A 77 0.00 -9.11 10.55
C ILE A 77 -0.45 -10.47 10.02
N GLU A 78 -1.58 -10.53 9.31
CA GLU A 78 -2.16 -11.79 8.82
C GLU A 78 -1.23 -12.49 7.83
N ILE A 79 -0.57 -11.73 6.95
CA ILE A 79 0.37 -12.27 5.95
C ILE A 79 1.80 -12.42 6.49
N GLY A 80 2.02 -12.13 7.79
CA GLY A 80 3.27 -12.40 8.48
C GLY A 80 4.42 -11.44 8.14
N ILE A 81 4.13 -10.17 7.86
CA ILE A 81 5.14 -9.15 7.61
C ILE A 81 5.09 -8.04 8.68
N THR A 82 6.26 -7.51 9.03
CA THR A 82 6.45 -6.50 10.09
C THR A 82 7.23 -5.28 9.60
N ASP A 83 8.01 -5.45 8.53
CA ASP A 83 8.87 -4.44 7.92
C ASP A 83 8.39 -4.18 6.50
N TYR A 84 7.72 -3.06 6.28
CA TYR A 84 7.16 -2.73 4.97
C TYR A 84 7.06 -1.22 4.75
N ALA A 85 6.99 -0.83 3.48
CA ALA A 85 6.56 0.49 3.06
C ALA A 85 5.11 0.40 2.59
N LEU A 86 4.22 1.20 3.18
CA LEU A 86 2.90 1.47 2.64
C LEU A 86 3.05 2.65 1.67
N ILE A 87 2.70 2.46 0.41
CA ILE A 87 2.79 3.50 -0.62
C ILE A 87 1.41 3.80 -1.18
N GLY A 88 1.19 5.04 -1.56
CA GLY A 88 -0.05 5.52 -2.16
C GLY A 88 0.25 6.56 -3.23
N THR A 89 -0.38 6.42 -4.39
CA THR A 89 -0.33 7.39 -5.48
C THR A 89 -1.73 7.63 -6.02
N ASP A 90 -1.99 8.86 -6.43
CA ASP A 90 -3.20 9.28 -7.11
C ASP A 90 -2.86 10.32 -8.17
N TYR A 91 -2.51 9.87 -9.38
CA TYR A 91 -2.20 10.74 -10.51
C TYR A 91 -3.33 10.77 -11.53
N PHE A 92 -3.74 11.97 -11.94
CA PHE A 92 -4.63 12.19 -13.07
C PHE A 92 -3.99 13.16 -14.07
N GLY A 93 -3.68 12.68 -15.28
CA GLY A 93 -3.13 13.52 -16.34
C GLY A 93 -1.72 14.07 -16.05
N GLY A 94 -0.94 13.41 -15.18
CA GLY A 94 0.41 13.82 -14.79
C GLY A 94 0.48 14.77 -13.59
N ILE A 95 -0.67 15.17 -13.05
CA ILE A 95 -0.79 15.91 -11.79
C ILE A 95 -1.37 14.94 -10.76
N GLY A 96 -0.84 14.93 -9.54
CA GLY A 96 -1.37 14.02 -8.53
C GLY A 96 -0.59 14.01 -7.23
N SER A 97 -1.18 13.28 -6.30
CA SER A 97 -0.70 13.16 -4.94
C SER A 97 0.02 11.85 -4.73
N GLN A 98 0.98 11.86 -3.82
CA GLN A 98 1.66 10.66 -3.38
C GLN A 98 2.00 10.79 -1.91
N ALA A 99 1.98 9.67 -1.20
CA ALA A 99 2.54 9.57 0.12
C ALA A 99 3.02 8.15 0.37
N ALA A 100 3.83 8.01 1.41
CA ALA A 100 4.21 6.72 1.92
C ALA A 100 4.44 6.77 3.43
N LYS A 101 4.25 5.62 4.07
CA LYS A 101 4.56 5.36 5.48
C LYS A 101 5.49 4.16 5.55
N VAL A 102 6.44 4.15 6.49
CA VAL A 102 7.34 3.01 6.72
C VAL A 102 7.04 2.39 8.07
N TYR A 103 7.00 1.06 8.08
CA TYR A 103 6.81 0.25 9.26
C TYR A 103 8.06 -0.61 9.49
N LYS A 104 8.51 -0.67 10.73
CA LYS A 104 9.62 -1.50 11.22
C LYS A 104 9.19 -2.21 12.49
N ASN A 105 9.35 -3.52 12.55
CA ASN A 105 8.87 -4.36 13.66
C ASN A 105 7.39 -4.05 14.01
N SER A 106 6.54 -3.92 12.99
CA SER A 106 5.10 -3.61 13.11
C SER A 106 4.77 -2.26 13.74
N LYS A 107 5.71 -1.32 13.73
CA LYS A 107 5.48 0.06 14.20
C LYS A 107 5.81 1.05 13.10
N GLN A 108 4.96 2.04 12.88
CA GLN A 108 5.27 3.15 12.00
C GLN A 108 6.50 3.90 12.55
N ILE A 109 7.46 4.23 11.69
CA ILE A 109 8.63 5.03 12.05
C ILE A 109 8.67 6.33 11.25
N THR A 110 9.28 7.36 11.82
CA THR A 110 9.52 8.63 11.14
C THR A 110 10.84 8.57 10.37
N ILE A 111 10.82 9.00 9.10
CA ILE A 111 12.04 9.19 8.31
C ILE A 111 12.49 10.64 8.44
N LYS A 112 13.67 10.85 9.05
CA LYS A 112 14.25 12.19 9.18
C LYS A 112 14.59 12.76 7.80
N ASN A 113 14.32 14.04 7.59
CA ASN A 113 14.61 14.79 6.36
C ASN A 113 13.87 14.31 5.09
N ALA A 114 12.87 13.45 5.23
CA ALA A 114 11.98 13.12 4.12
C ALA A 114 10.98 14.25 3.86
N LYS A 115 10.55 14.41 2.61
CA LYS A 115 9.55 15.43 2.26
C LYS A 115 8.17 14.93 2.70
N ASN A 116 7.44 15.73 3.49
CA ASN A 116 6.09 15.40 3.93
C ASN A 116 5.05 15.73 2.85
N TYR A 117 3.97 14.95 2.85
CA TYR A 117 2.77 15.13 2.02
C TYR A 117 1.53 14.99 2.91
N ASP A 118 0.54 15.83 2.64
CA ASP A 118 -0.75 15.87 3.33
C ASP A 118 -1.79 16.44 2.36
N GLU A 119 -2.24 15.58 1.44
CA GLU A 119 -3.19 15.94 0.38
C GLU A 119 -3.99 14.72 -0.05
N ASN A 120 -5.27 14.91 -0.40
CA ASN A 120 -6.12 13.87 -1.01
C ASN A 120 -6.08 12.51 -0.28
N CYS A 121 -6.18 12.52 1.06
CA CYS A 121 -6.13 11.33 1.91
C CYS A 121 -4.79 10.56 1.91
N LEU A 122 -3.76 11.12 1.27
CA LEU A 122 -2.38 10.64 1.25
C LEU A 122 -1.54 11.48 2.21
N VAL A 123 -1.41 10.98 3.45
CA VAL A 123 -0.62 11.60 4.51
C VAL A 123 0.61 10.76 4.81
N GLY A 124 1.80 11.35 4.71
CA GLY A 124 3.06 10.65 4.95
C GLY A 124 4.27 11.40 4.41
N VAL A 125 5.25 10.64 3.91
CA VAL A 125 6.49 11.16 3.31
C VAL A 125 6.67 10.71 1.87
N ASP A 126 7.71 11.17 1.18
CA ASP A 126 8.00 10.74 -0.18
C ASP A 126 8.26 9.23 -0.29
N ILE A 127 7.78 8.63 -1.39
CA ILE A 127 7.88 7.19 -1.62
C ILE A 127 9.33 6.73 -1.67
N ASN A 128 10.21 7.49 -2.34
CA ASN A 128 11.61 7.11 -2.53
C ASN A 128 12.39 7.01 -1.21
N SER A 129 12.19 7.94 -0.28
CA SER A 129 12.73 7.87 1.09
C SER A 129 12.23 6.64 1.84
N THR A 130 10.94 6.32 1.70
CA THR A 130 10.32 5.14 2.33
C THR A 130 10.88 3.84 1.78
N LEU A 131 11.01 3.72 0.46
CA LEU A 131 11.60 2.59 -0.22
C LEU A 131 13.08 2.40 0.17
N ARG A 132 13.84 3.49 0.28
CA ARG A 132 15.23 3.46 0.79
C ARG A 132 15.28 2.92 2.22
N ALA A 133 14.34 3.29 3.09
CA ALA A 133 14.29 2.85 4.48
C ALA A 133 14.00 1.33 4.64
N ILE A 134 13.32 0.71 3.68
CA ILE A 134 13.16 -0.76 3.62
C ILE A 134 14.28 -1.46 2.82
N GLY A 135 15.28 -0.70 2.36
CA GLY A 135 16.50 -1.20 1.75
C GLY A 135 16.45 -1.35 0.24
N VAL A 136 15.60 -0.61 -0.47
CA VAL A 136 15.74 -0.43 -1.92
C VAL A 136 17.01 0.36 -2.19
N ILE A 137 17.86 -0.17 -3.06
CA ILE A 137 19.10 0.48 -3.51
C ILE A 137 18.87 0.87 -4.96
N LYS A 138 18.81 2.17 -5.25
CA LYS A 138 18.53 2.66 -6.60
C LYS A 138 19.54 2.13 -7.64
N GLU A 139 19.03 1.75 -8.80
CA GLU A 139 19.84 1.48 -9.99
C GLU A 139 20.38 2.79 -10.60
N ARG A 140 21.43 2.70 -11.43
CA ARG A 140 21.97 3.86 -12.13
C ARG A 140 20.89 4.49 -13.02
N ASN A 141 20.70 5.80 -12.90
CA ASN A 141 19.71 6.60 -13.64
C ASN A 141 18.24 6.26 -13.35
N LYS A 142 17.94 5.57 -12.25
CA LYS A 142 16.57 5.34 -11.75
C LYS A 142 16.45 5.86 -10.32
N ASP A 143 15.23 6.18 -9.91
CA ASP A 143 14.91 6.35 -8.49
C ASP A 143 14.57 5.00 -7.84
N GLU A 144 14.27 4.99 -6.54
CA GLU A 144 13.92 3.77 -5.83
C GLU A 144 12.62 3.16 -6.36
N PHE A 145 11.63 3.98 -6.73
CA PHE A 145 10.35 3.55 -7.28
C PHE A 145 10.52 2.77 -8.60
N ASP A 146 11.24 3.34 -9.56
CA ASP A 146 11.54 2.73 -10.86
C ASP A 146 12.49 1.53 -10.74
N THR A 147 13.34 1.52 -9.72
CA THR A 147 14.28 0.41 -9.49
C THR A 147 13.56 -0.90 -9.22
N ILE A 148 12.43 -0.86 -8.51
CA ILE A 148 11.60 -2.04 -8.23
C ILE A 148 10.39 -2.14 -9.17
N ASN A 149 10.48 -1.55 -10.37
CA ASN A 149 9.48 -1.62 -11.44
C ASN A 149 8.08 -1.11 -11.04
N LEU A 150 7.95 -0.25 -10.03
CA LEU A 150 6.62 0.22 -9.60
C LEU A 150 5.91 1.07 -10.65
N SER A 151 6.65 1.77 -11.52
CA SER A 151 6.08 2.56 -12.62
C SER A 151 5.36 1.75 -13.70
N HIS A 152 5.54 0.43 -13.72
CA HIS A 152 4.79 -0.47 -14.61
C HIS A 152 3.37 -0.74 -14.10
N TYR A 153 3.11 -0.51 -12.82
CA TYR A 153 1.79 -0.72 -12.22
C TYR A 153 1.00 0.59 -12.32
N ARG A 154 -0.14 0.54 -13.02
CA ARG A 154 -1.01 1.71 -13.19
C ARG A 154 -2.19 1.75 -12.22
N CYS A 155 -2.82 0.60 -12.03
CA CYS A 155 -3.83 0.36 -11.01
C CYS A 155 -3.89 -1.15 -10.73
N PHE A 156 -4.53 -1.53 -9.63
CA PHE A 156 -4.73 -2.92 -9.24
C PHE A 156 -6.19 -3.38 -9.30
N GLU A 157 -7.12 -2.51 -9.71
CA GLU A 157 -8.58 -2.76 -9.68
C GLU A 157 -8.98 -4.09 -10.33
N LYS A 158 -8.38 -4.42 -11.49
CA LYS A 158 -8.65 -5.67 -12.21
C LYS A 158 -8.46 -6.96 -11.37
N TYR A 159 -7.68 -6.91 -10.30
CA TYR A 159 -7.46 -8.06 -9.42
C TYR A 159 -8.53 -8.19 -8.32
N TYR A 160 -9.37 -7.17 -8.16
CA TYR A 160 -10.35 -7.05 -7.08
C TYR A 160 -11.80 -6.84 -7.57
N GLU A 161 -12.07 -6.91 -8.87
CA GLU A 161 -13.41 -6.68 -9.48
C GLU A 161 -14.55 -7.42 -8.74
N LYS A 162 -14.33 -8.67 -8.28
CA LYS A 162 -15.34 -9.44 -7.53
C LYS A 162 -15.75 -8.84 -6.17
N TYR A 163 -14.98 -7.89 -5.65
CA TYR A 163 -15.25 -7.22 -4.38
C TYR A 163 -15.96 -5.88 -4.55
N GLU A 164 -16.12 -5.35 -5.76
CA GLU A 164 -16.75 -4.04 -6.00
C GLU A 164 -18.12 -3.90 -5.33
N LYS A 165 -18.90 -4.99 -5.29
CA LYS A 165 -20.19 -5.08 -4.58
C LYS A 165 -20.14 -4.65 -3.10
N TYR A 166 -18.98 -4.75 -2.43
CA TYR A 166 -18.85 -4.36 -1.02
C TYR A 166 -18.69 -2.84 -0.84
N CYS A 167 -18.32 -2.09 -1.88
CA CYS A 167 -18.29 -0.63 -1.89
C CYS A 167 -19.65 -0.01 -2.26
N GLU A 168 -20.56 -0.80 -2.84
CA GLU A 168 -21.90 -0.35 -3.24
C GLU A 168 -22.95 -0.55 -2.13
N GLU A 169 -22.62 -1.35 -1.11
CA GLU A 169 -23.44 -1.62 0.09
C GLU A 169 -23.26 -0.55 1.17
#